data_AF-A0A819YX47-F1
#
_entry.id   AF-A0A819YX47-F1
#
_cell.length_a   1.000
_cell.length_b   1.000
_cell.length_c   1.000
_cell.angle_alpha   90.00
_cell.angle_beta   90.00
_cell.angle_gamma   90.00
#
_symmetry.space_group_name_H-M   'P 1'
#
loop_
_entity.id
_entity.type
_entity.pdbx_description
1 polymer ?
#
loop_
_entity_poly.entity_id
_entity_poly.type
_entity_poly.pdbx_seq_one_letter_code
_entity_poly.pdbx_strand_id
1 'polypeptide(L)' 'TNQTNEIVTNKKLRLSQISFRTKRNDQISIAPYIYMCALYKKPIRADLHFITMLKIASNDIPEHWILRGVALLCDIK' A
#
# COMPACT_ATOMS: atom_id res chain seq x y z
N THR A 1 30.82 -29.92 -24.46
CA THR A 1 29.58 -29.26 -24.93
C THR A 1 29.01 -28.45 -23.76
N ASN A 2 29.81 -27.54 -23.23
CA ASN A 2 29.88 -26.12 -23.62
C ASN A 2 28.61 -25.42 -23.10
N GLN A 3 28.61 -24.89 -21.88
CA GLN A 3 29.14 -23.55 -21.58
C GLN A 3 28.77 -22.53 -22.67
N THR A 4 27.49 -22.32 -22.90
CA THR A 4 26.97 -21.14 -23.63
C THR A 4 25.58 -20.84 -23.12
N ASN A 5 25.49 -20.15 -21.99
CA ASN A 5 24.43 -19.17 -21.67
C ASN A 5 24.88 -18.22 -20.55
N GLU A 6 26.21 -18.03 -20.41
CA GLU A 6 26.86 -17.12 -19.45
C GLU A 6 27.00 -15.68 -19.98
N ILE A 7 26.34 -15.31 -21.10
CA ILE A 7 26.61 -14.04 -21.77
C ILE A 7 25.35 -13.46 -22.42
N VAL A 8 24.31 -13.18 -21.63
CA VAL A 8 23.49 -11.99 -21.89
C VAL A 8 23.42 -11.20 -20.60
N THR A 9 24.54 -10.50 -20.35
CA THR A 9 24.59 -9.16 -19.77
C THR A 9 23.79 -8.99 -18.49
N ASN A 10 24.39 -9.16 -17.30
CA ASN A 10 25.36 -8.18 -16.79
C ASN A 10 25.11 -6.77 -17.34
N LYS A 11 23.91 -6.22 -17.17
CA LYS A 11 23.63 -4.77 -17.22
C LYS A 11 22.21 -4.42 -16.73
N LYS A 12 21.99 -4.52 -15.41
CA LYS A 12 21.28 -3.46 -14.65
C LYS A 12 21.59 -3.65 -13.17
N LEU A 13 22.84 -3.34 -12.81
CA LEU A 13 23.13 -2.16 -12.00
C LEU A 13 22.25 -2.06 -10.76
N ARG A 14 22.81 -2.61 -9.68
CA ARG A 14 22.76 -2.10 -8.30
C ARG A 14 21.81 -0.90 -8.11
N LEU A 15 20.58 -1.18 -7.69
CA LEU A 15 19.82 -0.24 -6.87
C LEU A 15 19.67 -0.87 -5.50
N SER A 16 20.68 -0.58 -4.68
CA SER A 16 20.59 -0.67 -3.25
C SER A 16 19.43 0.21 -2.76
N GLN A 17 18.68 -0.37 -1.81
CA GLN A 17 17.89 0.27 -0.76
C GLN A 17 16.36 0.23 -0.90
N ILE A 18 15.78 -0.69 -0.13
CA ILE A 18 14.54 -0.56 0.66
C ILE A 18 13.26 -0.26 -0.15
N SER A 19 12.59 -1.33 -0.58
CA SER A 19 11.20 -1.61 -0.18
C SER A 19 10.82 -2.96 -0.75
N PHE A 20 10.51 -3.93 0.11
CA PHE A 20 9.99 -5.23 -0.30
C PHE A 20 8.60 -5.06 -0.91
N ARG A 21 8.51 -4.64 -2.17
CA ARG A 21 7.29 -4.81 -2.97
C ARG A 21 7.22 -6.28 -3.38
N THR A 22 6.80 -7.13 -2.46
CA THR A 22 6.32 -8.45 -2.85
C THR A 22 5.11 -8.24 -3.77
N LYS A 23 5.28 -8.55 -5.07
CA LYS A 23 4.16 -8.65 -6.01
C LYS A 23 3.37 -9.88 -5.58
N ARG A 24 2.32 -9.70 -4.79
CA ARG A 24 1.37 -10.78 -4.53
C ARG A 24 0.47 -10.94 -5.77
N ASN A 25 0.50 -12.14 -6.35
CA ASN A 25 -0.45 -12.61 -7.36
C ASN A 25 -1.80 -12.86 -6.66
N ASP A 26 -2.64 -11.85 -6.54
CA ASP A 26 -3.99 -12.02 -6.03
C ASP A 26 -4.93 -12.27 -7.23
N GLN A 27 -4.89 -13.47 -7.81
CA GLN A 27 -6.05 -14.01 -8.50
C GLN A 27 -6.99 -14.56 -7.43
N ILE A 28 -8.09 -13.84 -7.16
CA ILE A 28 -9.33 -14.21 -6.43
C ILE A 28 -9.70 -13.18 -5.35
N SER A 29 -10.44 -12.16 -5.79
CA SER A 29 -11.80 -11.88 -5.31
C SER A 29 -12.48 -10.91 -6.28
N ILE A 30 -13.66 -11.28 -6.79
CA ILE A 30 -14.49 -10.44 -7.66
C ILE A 30 -15.00 -9.19 -6.91
N ALA A 31 -14.80 -9.15 -5.58
CA ALA A 31 -15.13 -8.04 -4.70
C ALA A 31 -13.85 -7.32 -4.21
N PRO A 32 -13.85 -5.98 -4.16
CA PRO A 32 -12.74 -5.20 -3.61
C PRO A 32 -12.62 -5.39 -2.09
N TYR A 33 -11.39 -5.33 -1.57
CA TYR A 33 -11.17 -5.33 -0.13
C TYR A 33 -11.75 -4.06 0.50
N ILE A 34 -12.34 -4.16 1.68
CA ILE A 34 -12.92 -3.01 2.38
C ILE A 34 -12.03 -2.64 3.58
N TYR A 35 -11.51 -1.41 3.55
CA TYR A 35 -10.76 -0.82 4.65
C TYR A 35 -11.63 0.17 5.42
N MET A 36 -11.60 0.09 6.76
CA MET A 36 -12.25 1.05 7.66
C MET A 36 -11.29 2.19 7.96
N CYS A 37 -11.49 3.34 7.30
CA CYS A 37 -10.65 4.50 7.43
C CYS A 37 -11.26 5.53 8.39
N ALA A 38 -10.47 6.05 9.33
CA ALA A 38 -10.91 7.12 10.21
C ALA A 38 -10.97 8.46 9.45
N LEU A 39 -12.05 9.21 9.62
CA LEU A 39 -12.25 10.54 9.09
C LEU A 39 -12.09 11.57 10.21
N TYR A 40 -11.14 12.49 10.07
CA TYR A 40 -10.91 13.59 11.00
C TYR A 40 -11.20 14.96 10.38
N LYS A 41 -11.62 15.91 11.21
CA LYS A 41 -11.85 17.31 10.80
C LYS A 41 -10.55 18.09 10.57
N LYS A 42 -9.49 17.75 11.32
CA LYS A 42 -8.19 18.45 11.35
C LYS A 42 -7.06 17.42 11.33
N PRO A 43 -5.85 17.78 10.86
CA PRO A 43 -4.71 16.86 10.82
C PRO A 43 -4.18 16.48 12.20
N ILE A 44 -4.64 17.14 13.26
CA ILE A 44 -4.28 16.84 14.63
C ILE A 44 -4.99 15.54 15.03
N ARG A 45 -4.21 14.48 15.27
CA ARG A 45 -4.69 13.18 15.77
C ARG A 45 -5.09 13.32 17.23
N ALA A 46 -6.28 13.87 17.46
CA ALA A 46 -6.94 13.96 18.75
C ALA A 46 -8.40 13.48 18.60
N ASP A 47 -8.91 12.79 19.61
CA ASP A 47 -10.27 12.22 19.59
C ASP A 47 -11.36 13.30 19.43
N LEU A 48 -11.06 14.56 19.79
CA LEU A 48 -11.95 15.70 19.59
C LEU A 48 -12.25 16.01 18.11
N HIS A 49 -11.40 15.55 17.20
CA HIS A 49 -11.53 15.79 15.77
C HIS A 49 -12.00 14.58 14.98
N PHE A 50 -12.26 13.45 15.66
CA PHE A 50 -12.83 12.27 15.02
C PHE A 50 -14.28 12.53 14.64
N ILE A 51 -14.62 12.22 13.38
CA ILE A 51 -15.99 12.38 12.87
C ILE A 51 -16.65 11.01 12.76
N THR A 52 -16.06 10.10 11.98
CA THR A 52 -16.64 8.78 11.71
C THR A 52 -15.61 7.84 11.07
N MET A 53 -15.96 6.56 10.97
CA MET A 53 -15.24 5.58 10.16
C MET A 53 -15.93 5.44 8.79
N LEU A 54 -15.14 5.45 7.72
CA LEU A 54 -15.60 5.25 6.34
C LEU A 54 -15.14 3.89 5.81
N LYS A 55 -16.05 3.19 5.15
CA LYS A 55 -15.72 1.99 4.36
C LYS A 55 -15.18 2.43 3.02
N ILE A 56 -13.90 2.16 2.76
CA ILE A 56 -13.25 2.46 1.49
C ILE A 56 -12.90 1.15 0.80
N ALA A 57 -13.32 1.01 -0.46
CA ALA A 57 -12.89 -0.09 -1.30
C ALA A 57 -11.44 0.14 -1.75
N SER A 58 -10.60 -0.88 -1.63
CA SER A 58 -9.21 -0.86 -2.05
C SER A 58 -8.84 -2.14 -2.79
N ASN A 59 -7.91 -2.02 -3.75
CA ASN A 59 -7.28 -3.17 -4.39
C ASN A 59 -6.18 -3.76 -3.52
N ASP A 60 -5.66 -2.98 -2.57
CA ASP A 60 -4.68 -3.44 -1.58
C ASP A 60 -5.39 -4.05 -0.37
N ILE A 61 -4.75 -5.06 0.21
CA ILE A 61 -5.17 -5.70 1.46
C ILE A 61 -5.30 -4.66 2.58
N PRO A 62 -6.35 -4.69 3.42
CA PRO A 62 -6.63 -3.66 4.41
C PRO A 62 -5.50 -3.47 5.45
N GLU A 63 -4.77 -4.54 5.80
CA GLU A 63 -3.59 -4.49 6.68
C GLU A 63 -2.52 -3.50 6.19
N HIS A 64 -2.40 -3.31 4.87
CA HIS A 64 -1.48 -2.32 4.28
C HIS A 64 -1.76 -0.90 4.79
N TRP A 65 -3.04 -0.55 4.89
CA TRP A 65 -3.52 0.78 5.29
C TRP A 65 -3.57 0.91 6.81
N ILE A 66 -3.99 -0.15 7.51
CA ILE A 66 -4.03 -0.20 8.98
C ILE A 66 -2.63 -0.01 9.57
N LEU A 67 -1.63 -0.76 9.10
CA LEU A 67 -0.26 -0.69 9.62
C LEU A 67 0.43 0.65 9.34
N ARG A 68 -0.04 1.40 8.34
CA ARG A 68 0.43 2.76 8.04
C ARG A 68 -0.29 3.83 8.84
N GLY A 69 -1.41 3.51 9.48
CA GLY A 69 -2.24 4.47 10.21
C GLY A 69 -2.82 5.56 9.30
N VAL A 70 -3.27 5.18 8.09
CA VAL A 70 -3.83 6.12 7.12
C VAL A 70 -5.22 6.60 7.57
N ALA A 71 -5.48 7.89 7.43
CA ALA A 71 -6.75 8.52 7.78
C ALA A 71 -7.15 9.55 6.72
N LEU A 72 -8.44 9.81 6.59
CA LEU A 72 -8.98 10.88 5.75
C LEU A 72 -9.13 12.16 6.57
N LEU A 73 -8.87 13.29 5.92
CA LEU A 73 -9.08 14.63 6.47
C LEU A 73 -10.16 15.33 5.66
N CYS A 74 -11.13 15.96 6.34
CA CYS A 74 -12.10 16.82 5.66
C CYS A 74 -11.50 18.16 5.20
N ASP A 75 -10.38 18.56 5.78
CA ASP A 75 -9.74 19.85 5.50
C ASP A 75 -8.65 19.66 4.44
N ILE A 76 -8.87 20.30 3.29
CA ILE A 76 -7.90 20.50 2.22
C ILE A 76 -7.78 22.00 2.00
N LYS A 77 -6.98 22.66 2.85
CA LYS A 77 -6.47 23.99 2.52
C LYS A 77 -5.10 23.86 1.87
#